data_AF-A0A7C7Q6L2-F1
#
_entry.id   AF-A0A7C7Q6L2-F1
#
_cell.length_a   1.000
_cell.length_b   1.000
_cell.length_c   1.000
_cell.angle_alpha   90.00
_cell.angle_beta   90.00
_cell.angle_gamma   90.00
#
_symmetry.space_group_name_H-M   'P 1'
#
loop_
_entity.id
_entity.type
_entity.pdbx_description
1 polymer ?
#
loop_
_entity_poly.entity_id
_entity_poly.type
_entity_poly.pdbx_seq_one_letter_code
_entity_poly.pdbx_strand_id
1 'polypeptide(L)' 'MAVSITIIDYGVGNLRSVTKAFEKLGCQVTLTDNPNMVAEAHRLVLPGVGAFGAG' A
#
# COMPACT_ATOMS: atom_id res chain seq x y z
N MET A 1 15.81 -5.19 -12.05
CA MET A 1 15.40 -5.36 -10.64
C MET A 1 14.00 -4.81 -10.49
N ALA A 2 13.05 -5.62 -10.02
CA ALA A 2 11.71 -5.13 -9.70
C ALA A 2 11.75 -4.37 -8.38
N VAL A 3 11.06 -3.23 -8.31
CA VAL A 3 10.95 -2.44 -7.07
C VAL A 3 9.93 -3.11 -6.16
N SER A 4 10.28 -3.40 -4.91
CA SER A 4 9.34 -3.91 -3.90
C SER A 4 8.70 -2.75 -3.11
N ILE A 5 7.39 -2.81 -2.93
CA ILE A 5 6.57 -1.79 -2.27
C ILE A 5 5.62 -2.47 -1.28
N THR A 6 5.68 -2.05 -0.02
CA THR A 6 4.71 -2.44 1.00
C THR A 6 3.58 -1.43 1.04
N ILE A 7 2.34 -1.90 0.97
CA ILE A 7 1.12 -1.10 1.10
C ILE A 7 0.43 -1.49 2.40
N ILE A 8 0.12 -0.51 3.24
CA ILE A 8 -0.63 -0.74 4.47
C ILE A 8 -2.07 -1.08 4.11
N ASP A 9 -2.50 -2.28 4.47
CA ASP A 9 -3.91 -2.66 4.45
C ASP A 9 -4.53 -2.26 5.79
N TYR A 10 -5.38 -1.23 5.78
CA TYR A 10 -6.13 -0.81 6.96
C TYR A 10 -7.65 -0.97 6.75
N GLY A 11 -8.04 -1.86 5.83
CA GLY A 11 -9.43 -2.28 5.61
C GLY A 11 -10.33 -1.27 4.88
N VAL A 12 -9.90 -0.03 4.68
CA VAL A 12 -10.61 0.97 3.89
C VAL A 12 -9.65 1.60 2.89
N GLY A 13 -10.13 1.92 1.67
CA GLY A 13 -9.22 2.45 0.66
C GLY A 13 -9.56 2.11 -0.77
N ASN A 14 -8.74 2.64 -1.68
CA ASN A 14 -8.64 2.23 -3.07
C ASN A 14 -7.52 1.18 -3.29
N LEU A 15 -7.30 0.29 -2.31
CA LEU A 15 -6.19 -0.68 -2.28
C LEU A 15 -6.00 -1.40 -3.62
N ARG A 16 -7.09 -1.93 -4.18
CA ARG A 16 -7.07 -2.63 -5.47
C ARG A 16 -6.55 -1.76 -6.61
N SER A 17 -6.95 -0.49 -6.68
CA SER A 17 -6.50 0.46 -7.71
C SER A 17 -5.02 0.78 -7.55
N VAL A 18 -4.56 1.00 -6.31
CA VAL A 18 -3.17 1.31 -6.00
C VAL A 18 -2.27 0.12 -6.30
N THR A 19 -2.62 -1.08 -5.85
CA THR A 19 -1.89 -2.32 -6.16
C THR A 19 -1.79 -2.54 -7.67
N LYS A 20 -2.90 -2.38 -8.41
CA LYS A 20 -2.89 -2.53 -9.87
C LYS A 20 -2.03 -1.48 -10.57
N ALA A 21 -1.96 -0.25 -10.06
CA ALA A 21 -1.10 0.78 -10.62
C ALA A 21 0.39 0.39 -10.47
N PHE A 22 0.80 -0.07 -9.29
CA PHE A 22 2.17 -0.51 -9.05
C PHE A 22 2.55 -1.79 -9.81
N GLU A 23 1.64 -2.77 -9.88
CA GLU A 23 1.85 -3.97 -10.70
C GLU A 23 2.06 -3.61 -12.19
N LYS A 24 1.29 -2.66 -12.73
CA LYS A 24 1.44 -2.17 -14.12
C LYS A 24 2.78 -1.48 -14.37
N LEU A 25 3.39 -0.90 -13.33
CA LEU A 25 4.73 -0.31 -13.37
C LEU A 25 5.83 -1.37 -13.18
N GLY A 26 5.49 -2.65 -13.07
CA GLY A 26 6.44 -3.75 -12.86
C GLY A 26 6.98 -3.84 -11.43
N CYS A 27 6.30 -3.22 -10.46
CA CYS A 27 6.66 -3.31 -9.05
C CYS A 27 6.09 -4.58 -8.42
N GLN A 28 6.82 -5.17 -7.48
CA GLN A 28 6.27 -6.16 -6.55
C GLN A 28 5.57 -5.44 -5.41
N VAL A 29 4.34 -5.85 -5.13
CA VAL A 29 3.50 -5.24 -4.10
C VAL A 29 3.23 -6.23 -3.00
N THR A 30 3.42 -5.81 -1.75
CA THR A 30 3.06 -6.55 -0.55
C THR A 30 2.00 -5.75 0.20
N LEU A 31 0.79 -6.28 0.32
CA LEU A 31 -0.24 -5.74 1.21
C LEU A 31 -0.08 -6.35 2.60
N THR A 32 -0.09 -5.52 3.63
CA THR A 32 0.02 -6.00 5.01
C THR A 32 -0.61 -5.03 6.01
N ASP A 33 -1.22 -5.58 7.04
CA ASP A 33 -1.66 -4.90 8.26
C ASP A 33 -0.70 -5.17 9.44
N ASN A 34 0.36 -5.97 9.22
CA ASN A 34 1.30 -6.38 10.25
C ASN A 34 2.31 -5.26 10.55
N PRO A 35 2.33 -4.70 11.78
CA PRO A 35 3.24 -3.61 12.14
C PRO A 35 4.72 -3.96 11.97
N ASN A 36 5.12 -5.22 12.16
CA ASN A 36 6.51 -5.65 12.01
C ASN A 36 6.93 -5.60 10.54
N MET A 37 6.07 -6.06 9.63
CA MET A 37 6.34 -5.98 8.20
C MET A 37 6.37 -4.53 7.69
N VAL A 38 5.54 -3.66 8.27
CA VAL A 38 5.57 -2.22 8.00
C VAL A 38 6.88 -1.61 8.46
N ALA A 39 7.35 -1.98 9.65
CA ALA A 39 8.61 -1.47 10.21
C ALA A 39 9.84 -1.93 9.40
N GLU A 40 9.80 -3.12 8.81
CA GLU A 40 10.87 -3.68 7.97
C GLU A 40 10.81 -3.21 6.50
N ALA A 41 9.75 -2.51 6.10
CA ALA A 41 9.55 -2.11 4.71
C ALA A 41 10.56 -1.06 4.25
N HIS A 42 11.29 -1.35 3.17
CA HIS A 42 12.21 -0.38 2.55
C HIS A 42 11.47 0.72 1.77
N ARG A 43 10.24 0.44 1.33
CA ARG A 43 9.33 1.39 0.66
C ARG A 43 7.92 1.12 1.14
N LEU A 44 7.28 2.16 1.68
CA LEU A 44 5.98 2.06 2.32
C LEU A 44 4.99 3.03 1.67
N VAL A 45 3.77 2.55 1.44
CA VAL A 45 2.63 3.34 0.97
C VAL A 45 1.51 3.20 1.98
N LEU A 46 1.06 4.34 2.53
CA LEU A 46 -0.19 4.43 3.27
C LEU A 46 -1.27 4.90 2.30
N PRO A 47 -2.18 4.01 1.84
CA PRO A 47 -3.22 4.39 0.89
C PRO A 47 -4.23 5.33 1.57
N GLY A 48 -4.85 6.20 0.78
CA GLY A 48 -5.88 7.11 1.26
C GLY A 48 -7.09 7.07 0.36
N VAL A 49 -8.28 7.09 0.95
CA VAL A 49 -9.50 7.54 0.24
C VAL A 49 -9.66 9.03 0.53
N GLY A 50 -9.89 9.83 -0.52
CA GLY A 50 -10.10 11.26 -0.38
C GLY A 50 -11.21 11.56 0.64
N ALA A 51 -10.96 12.54 1.51
CA ALA A 51 -11.82 13.05 2.58
C ALA A 51 -12.59 11.96 3.34
N PHE A 52 -11.94 11.35 4.35
CA PHE A 52 -12.67 10.91 5.53
C PHE A 52 -13.40 12.15 6.08
N GLY A 53 -14.73 12.17 5.99
CA GLY A 53 -15.57 13.26 6.48
C GLY A 53 -15.20 13.61 7.92
N ALA A 54 -15.24 14.91 8.22
CA ALA A 54 -14.84 15.49 9.49
C ALA A 54 -15.49 14.79 10.69
N GLY A 55 -14.67 14.47 11.70
CA GLY A 55 -15.03 14.48 13.13
C GLY A 55 -16.07 13.48 13.60
#